data_AF-A0A386WVD8-F1
#
_entry.id   AF-A0A386WVD8-F1
#
_cell.length_a   1.000
_cell.length_b   1.000
_cell.length_c   1.000
_cell.angle_alpha   90.00
_cell.angle_beta   90.00
_cell.angle_gamma   90.00
#
_symmetry.space_group_name_H-M   'P 1'
#
loop_
_entity.id
_entity.type
_entity.pdbx_description
1 polymer ?
#
loop_
_entity_poly.entity_id
_entity_poly.type
_entity_poly.pdbx_seq_one_letter_code
_entity_poly.pdbx_strand_id
1 'polypeptide(L)'
;MTEKPYTDADVDDLHETFAKAWTLHLGQHPAPACPSGMNTEDCCDRHGLRAALDALTAAGRLAPPDDAPRHIIEFRPDGWTLKHPLSCRLGDLFSCPVNEAAEDLDEPPAEPGRYAVTVDSIDGHLRVGDRVDQAEG
;
A
#
# COMPACT_ATOMS: atom_id res chain seq x y z
N MET A 1 17.30 8.76 -10.07
CA MET A 1 17.33 7.37 -9.58
C MET A 1 15.91 7.08 -9.14
N THR A 2 15.22 6.17 -9.80
CA THR A 2 13.84 5.82 -9.44
C THR A 2 13.91 4.97 -8.18
N GLU A 3 13.29 5.46 -7.11
CA GLU A 3 13.23 4.75 -5.82
C GLU A 3 12.50 3.41 -6.02
N LYS A 4 13.04 2.32 -5.44
CA LYS A 4 12.40 1.01 -5.54
C LYS A 4 11.11 1.04 -4.70
N PRO A 5 10.02 0.39 -5.13
CA PRO A 5 8.75 0.40 -4.40
C PRO A 5 8.74 -0.50 -3.16
N TYR A 6 9.92 -0.88 -2.65
CA TYR A 6 10.10 -1.75 -1.51
C TYR A 6 11.41 -1.40 -0.78
N THR A 7 11.46 -1.73 0.51
CA THR A 7 12.56 -1.46 1.42
C THR A 7 13.29 -2.74 1.82
N ASP A 8 14.44 -2.62 2.48
CA ASP A 8 15.13 -3.77 3.06
C ASP A 8 14.36 -4.41 4.22
N ALA A 9 13.47 -3.66 4.90
CA ALA A 9 12.57 -4.23 5.91
C ALA A 9 11.54 -5.18 5.29
N ASP A 10 11.00 -4.83 4.12
CA ASP A 10 10.07 -5.71 3.37
C ASP A 10 10.76 -7.02 2.95
N VAL A 11 12.06 -6.96 2.63
CA VAL A 11 12.89 -8.13 2.34
C VAL A 11 13.06 -9.01 3.60
N ASP A 12 13.26 -8.40 4.77
CA ASP A 12 13.47 -9.15 6.01
C ASP A 12 12.18 -9.83 6.51
N ASP A 13 11.03 -9.17 6.39
CA ASP A 13 9.71 -9.75 6.75
C ASP A 13 9.31 -10.92 5.84
N LEU A 14 9.57 -10.77 4.54
CA LEU A 14 9.35 -11.84 3.58
C LEU A 14 10.36 -12.97 3.78
N HIS A 15 11.61 -12.70 4.16
CA HIS A 15 12.60 -13.72 4.49
C HIS A 15 12.13 -14.58 5.68
N GLU A 16 11.62 -13.98 6.76
CA GLU A 16 11.10 -14.76 7.89
C GLU A 16 9.90 -15.63 7.49
N THR A 17 9.04 -15.11 6.60
CA THR A 17 7.85 -15.82 6.10
C THR A 17 8.24 -16.94 5.12
N PHE A 18 9.20 -16.69 4.23
CA PHE A 18 9.71 -17.66 3.27
C PHE A 18 10.56 -18.72 3.96
N ALA A 19 11.47 -18.38 4.87
CA ALA A 19 12.30 -19.34 5.59
C ALA A 19 11.45 -20.39 6.34
N LYS A 20 10.29 -19.99 6.89
CA LYS A 20 9.29 -20.88 7.49
C LYS A 20 8.60 -21.82 6.48
N ALA A 21 8.45 -21.40 5.22
CA ALA A 21 7.88 -22.21 4.14
C ALA A 21 8.94 -23.05 3.40
N TRP A 22 10.16 -22.54 3.31
CA TRP A 22 11.31 -23.03 2.55
C TRP A 22 12.03 -24.17 3.28
N THR A 23 11.99 -24.19 4.62
CA THR A 23 12.39 -25.37 5.42
C THR A 23 11.61 -26.64 5.04
N LEU A 24 10.49 -26.52 4.33
CA LEU A 24 9.66 -27.65 3.90
C LEU A 24 10.03 -28.20 2.50
N HIS A 25 10.79 -27.50 1.64
CA HIS A 25 11.08 -27.93 0.25
C HIS A 25 12.53 -27.61 -0.20
N LEU A 26 13.38 -28.64 -0.11
CA LEU A 26 14.76 -28.81 -0.57
C LEU A 26 15.37 -27.83 -1.62
N GLY A 27 16.64 -27.45 -1.39
CA GLY A 27 17.75 -27.90 -2.26
C GLY A 27 18.55 -26.87 -3.09
N GLN A 28 19.64 -26.36 -2.50
CA GLN A 28 20.93 -25.95 -3.13
C GLN A 28 20.90 -25.06 -4.40
N HIS A 29 21.02 -23.75 -4.18
CA HIS A 29 21.45 -22.78 -5.19
C HIS A 29 22.92 -22.33 -4.95
N PRO A 30 23.65 -21.92 -6.00
CA PRO A 30 25.01 -21.39 -5.84
C PRO A 30 24.99 -20.13 -4.97
N ALA A 31 25.84 -20.12 -3.94
CA ALA A 31 25.84 -19.07 -2.94
C ALA A 31 26.26 -17.70 -3.54
N PRO A 32 25.49 -16.63 -3.31
CA PRO A 32 25.93 -15.28 -3.63
C PRO A 32 27.13 -14.87 -2.74
N ALA A 33 27.78 -13.75 -3.07
CA ALA A 33 28.85 -13.20 -2.24
C ALA A 33 28.26 -12.65 -0.93
N CYS A 34 28.30 -13.47 0.12
CA CYS A 34 27.69 -13.16 1.41
C CYS A 34 28.60 -12.31 2.31
N PRO A 35 28.04 -11.35 3.06
CA PRO A 35 28.76 -10.66 4.13
C PRO A 35 29.24 -11.67 5.20
N SER A 36 30.42 -11.44 5.77
CA SER A 36 31.09 -12.37 6.72
C SER A 36 30.36 -12.60 8.05
N GLY A 37 29.20 -11.96 8.28
CA GLY A 37 28.37 -12.13 9.47
C GLY A 37 27.04 -12.86 9.23
N MET A 38 26.76 -13.28 8.00
CA MET A 38 25.52 -13.96 7.63
C MET A 38 25.82 -15.42 7.26
N ASN A 39 25.00 -16.37 7.73
CA ASN A 39 25.16 -17.75 7.30
C ASN A 39 24.75 -17.87 5.80
N THR A 40 25.28 -18.88 5.12
CA THR A 40 25.08 -19.04 3.67
C THR A 40 23.60 -19.20 3.29
N GLU A 41 22.78 -19.79 4.16
CA GLU A 41 21.36 -20.04 3.93
C GLU A 41 20.57 -18.72 3.95
N ASP A 42 20.68 -17.94 5.03
CA ASP A 42 20.05 -16.62 5.18
C ASP A 42 20.44 -15.67 4.03
N CYS A 43 21.70 -15.77 3.58
CA CYS A 43 22.22 -14.98 2.49
C CYS A 43 21.60 -15.38 1.14
N CYS A 44 21.53 -16.69 0.84
CA CYS A 44 20.88 -17.20 -0.36
C CYS A 44 19.40 -16.80 -0.41
N ASP A 45 18.69 -16.91 0.71
CA ASP A 45 17.26 -16.64 0.78
C ASP A 45 16.97 -15.15 0.58
N ARG A 46 17.69 -14.26 1.26
CA ARG A 46 17.57 -12.80 1.07
C ARG A 46 17.89 -12.37 -0.36
N HIS A 47 18.92 -12.96 -0.97
CA HIS A 47 19.27 -12.66 -2.37
C HIS A 47 18.21 -13.16 -3.36
N GLY A 48 17.70 -14.38 -3.18
CA GLY A 48 16.64 -14.93 -4.01
C GLY A 48 15.36 -14.11 -3.91
N LEU A 49 15.00 -13.68 -2.71
CA LEU A 49 13.86 -12.83 -2.46
C LEU A 49 14.00 -11.44 -3.09
N ARG A 50 15.17 -10.81 -2.97
CA ARG A 50 15.44 -9.53 -3.63
C ARG A 50 15.34 -9.66 -5.15
N ALA A 51 15.84 -10.75 -5.72
CA ALA A 51 15.72 -11.02 -7.16
C ALA A 51 14.25 -11.21 -7.59
N ALA A 52 13.44 -11.90 -6.77
CA ALA A 52 12.01 -12.06 -7.02
C ALA A 52 11.26 -10.72 -6.95
N LEU A 53 11.53 -9.89 -5.94
CA LEU A 53 10.94 -8.56 -5.80
C LEU A 53 11.35 -7.65 -6.96
N ASP A 54 12.63 -7.65 -7.35
CA ASP A 54 13.11 -6.90 -8.53
C ASP A 54 12.39 -7.36 -9.82
N ALA A 55 12.19 -8.67 -10.00
CA ALA A 55 11.46 -9.19 -11.15
C ALA A 55 9.98 -8.77 -11.15
N LEU A 56 9.33 -8.78 -9.99
CA LEU A 56 7.95 -8.33 -9.83
C LEU A 56 7.81 -6.81 -10.03
N THR A 57 8.76 -6.01 -9.54
CA THR A 57 8.85 -4.57 -9.82
C THR A 57 9.02 -4.32 -11.31
N ALA A 58 9.99 -4.97 -11.97
CA ALA A 58 10.24 -4.81 -13.39
C ALA A 58 9.05 -5.23 -14.26
N ALA A 59 8.26 -6.21 -13.80
CA ALA A 59 7.03 -6.63 -14.44
C ALA A 59 5.81 -5.73 -14.14
N GLY A 60 5.96 -4.68 -13.33
CA GLY A 60 4.87 -3.79 -12.92
C GLY A 60 3.81 -4.49 -12.05
N ARG A 61 4.17 -5.58 -11.38
CA ARG A 61 3.25 -6.39 -10.56
C ARG A 61 3.23 -5.99 -9.09
N LEU A 62 4.22 -5.23 -8.64
CA LEU A 62 4.16 -4.55 -7.36
C LEU A 62 3.48 -3.21 -7.57
N ALA A 63 2.38 -2.98 -6.85
CA ALA A 63 1.82 -1.66 -6.76
C ALA A 63 2.87 -0.73 -6.11
N PRO A 64 2.97 0.54 -6.53
CA PRO A 64 3.73 1.50 -5.76
C PRO A 64 3.21 1.51 -4.32
N PRO A 65 4.06 1.79 -3.32
CA PRO A 65 3.59 2.07 -1.97
C PRO A 65 2.48 3.12 -2.07
N ASP A 66 1.36 2.86 -1.39
CA ASP A 66 0.18 3.72 -1.49
C ASP A 66 0.57 5.13 -1.00
N ASP A 67 0.65 6.11 -1.90
CA ASP A 67 1.03 7.50 -1.54
C ASP A 67 0.04 8.13 -0.53
N ALA A 68 -1.14 7.52 -0.33
CA ALA A 68 -2.09 7.97 0.66
C ALA A 68 -2.73 6.78 1.40
N PRO A 69 -2.39 6.52 2.68
CA PRO A 69 -3.12 5.58 3.53
C PRO A 69 -4.56 6.05 3.84
N ARG A 70 -5.04 7.10 3.16
CA ARG A 70 -6.26 7.84 3.46
C ARG A 70 -7.24 7.70 2.30
N HIS A 71 -8.52 7.74 2.62
CA HIS A 71 -9.55 7.90 1.62
C HIS A 71 -9.45 9.29 1.01
N ILE A 72 -9.47 9.38 -0.32
CA ILE A 72 -9.46 10.66 -1.02
C ILE A 72 -10.78 10.79 -1.77
N ILE A 73 -11.56 11.81 -1.44
CA ILE A 73 -12.73 12.20 -2.22
C ILE A 73 -12.35 13.31 -3.19
N GLU A 74 -12.85 13.24 -4.42
CA GLU A 74 -12.77 14.32 -5.40
C GLU A 74 -14.18 14.88 -5.59
N PHE A 75 -14.40 16.12 -5.15
CA PHE A 75 -15.62 16.86 -5.43
C PHE A 75 -15.52 17.53 -6.79
N ARG A 76 -16.55 17.34 -7.62
CA ARG A 76 -16.73 17.94 -8.95
C ARG A 76 -18.04 18.73 -8.97
N PRO A 77 -18.25 19.61 -9.96
CA PRO A 77 -19.50 20.37 -10.07
C PRO A 77 -20.76 19.51 -10.20
N ASP A 78 -20.62 18.28 -10.68
CA ASP A 78 -21.70 17.35 -11.00
C ASP A 78 -21.75 16.11 -10.07
N GLY A 79 -20.93 16.06 -9.02
CA GLY A 79 -20.91 14.96 -8.07
C GLY A 79 -19.54 14.73 -7.45
N TRP A 80 -19.25 13.50 -7.01
CA TRP A 80 -17.96 13.15 -6.43
C TRP A 80 -17.51 11.74 -6.81
N THR A 81 -16.23 11.48 -6.64
CA THR A 81 -15.68 10.12 -6.68
C THR A 81 -14.79 9.86 -5.48
N LEU A 82 -14.88 8.65 -4.94
CA LEU A 82 -14.10 8.21 -3.78
C LEU A 82 -12.98 7.23 -4.20
N LYS A 83 -11.75 7.54 -3.83
CA LYS A 83 -10.60 6.64 -3.94
C LYS A 83 -10.32 6.01 -2.57
N HIS A 84 -10.42 4.69 -2.49
CA HIS A 84 -10.05 3.91 -1.31
C HIS A 84 -8.55 3.60 -1.25
N PRO A 85 -7.95 3.58 -0.04
CA PRO A 85 -6.61 3.04 0.16
C PRO A 85 -6.61 1.51 -0.04
N LEU A 86 -5.42 0.93 -0.24
CA LEU A 86 -5.26 -0.51 -0.46
C LEU A 86 -5.76 -1.34 0.73
N SER A 87 -5.68 -0.84 1.95
CA SER A 87 -6.18 -1.51 3.16
C SER A 87 -7.67 -1.85 3.09
N CYS A 88 -8.48 -1.03 2.41
CA CYS A 88 -9.90 -1.27 2.23
C CYS A 88 -10.17 -2.41 1.23
N ARG A 89 -9.25 -2.72 0.31
CA ARG A 89 -9.42 -3.79 -0.69
C ARG A 89 -9.33 -5.19 -0.12
N LEU A 90 -8.87 -5.32 1.13
CA LEU A 90 -8.86 -6.60 1.86
C LEU A 90 -10.27 -6.97 2.37
N GLY A 91 -11.21 -6.02 2.39
CA GLY A 91 -12.61 -6.23 2.75
C GLY A 91 -13.57 -5.92 1.59
N ASP A 92 -14.85 -5.72 1.91
CA ASP A 92 -15.83 -5.19 0.95
C ASP A 92 -15.73 -3.67 0.88
N LEU A 93 -15.48 -3.14 -0.31
CA LEU A 93 -15.36 -1.70 -0.55
C LEU A 93 -16.70 -0.99 -0.37
N PHE A 94 -17.82 -1.65 -0.69
CA PHE A 94 -19.15 -1.06 -0.56
C PHE A 94 -19.56 -0.92 0.91
N SER A 95 -19.10 -1.83 1.78
CA SER A 95 -19.27 -1.74 3.24
C SER A 95 -18.20 -0.90 3.94
N CYS A 96 -17.40 -0.14 3.19
CA CYS A 96 -16.46 0.78 3.80
C CYS A 96 -17.25 1.94 4.45
N PRO A 97 -17.02 2.27 5.75
CA PRO A 97 -17.76 3.34 6.41
C PRO A 97 -17.67 4.69 5.69
N VAL A 98 -16.52 4.97 5.03
CA VAL A 98 -16.35 6.19 4.25
C VAL A 98 -17.18 6.16 2.96
N ASN A 99 -17.35 4.99 2.34
CA ASN A 99 -18.24 4.83 1.18
C ASN A 99 -19.70 5.07 1.59
N GLU A 100 -20.16 4.40 2.65
CA GLU A 100 -21.52 4.56 3.17
C GLU A 100 -21.81 6.04 3.52
N ALA A 101 -20.92 6.69 4.27
CA ALA A 101 -21.08 8.10 4.61
C ALA A 101 -21.03 9.06 3.40
N ALA A 102 -20.38 8.65 2.31
CA ALA A 102 -20.35 9.43 1.07
C ALA A 102 -21.58 9.19 0.17
N GLU A 103 -22.28 8.07 0.32
CA GLU A 103 -23.55 7.80 -0.36
C GLU A 103 -24.69 8.67 0.19
N ASP A 104 -24.60 9.08 1.46
CA ASP A 104 -25.56 9.97 2.14
C ASP A 104 -25.39 11.46 1.78
N LEU A 105 -24.40 11.82 0.97
CA LEU A 105 -24.24 13.20 0.51
C LEU A 105 -25.28 13.50 -0.57
N ASP A 106 -26.05 14.56 -0.40
CA ASP A 106 -26.92 15.10 -1.45
C ASP A 106 -26.21 16.17 -2.29
N GLU A 107 -25.29 16.91 -1.66
CA GLU A 107 -24.52 18.01 -2.26
C GLU A 107 -23.06 17.98 -1.75
N PRO A 108 -22.08 18.49 -2.54
CA PRO A 108 -20.70 18.51 -2.11
C PRO A 108 -20.52 19.46 -0.90
N PRO A 109 -20.05 18.96 0.26
CA PRO A 109 -19.86 19.76 1.48
C PRO A 109 -18.67 20.73 1.41
N ALA A 110 -17.89 20.67 0.32
CA ALA A 110 -16.72 21.51 0.07
C ALA A 110 -16.68 21.94 -1.40
N GLU A 111 -15.89 22.98 -1.70
CA GLU A 111 -15.63 23.40 -3.07
C GLU A 111 -15.01 22.27 -3.91
N PRO A 112 -15.13 22.31 -5.26
CA PRO A 112 -14.49 21.32 -6.12
C PRO A 112 -12.97 21.21 -5.89
N GLY A 113 -12.51 19.97 -5.75
CA GLY A 113 -11.14 19.65 -5.37
C GLY A 113 -10.98 18.26 -4.78
N ARG A 114 -9.74 17.90 -4.44
CA ARG A 114 -9.42 16.61 -3.81
C ARG A 114 -9.12 16.78 -2.34
N TYR A 115 -9.75 15.98 -1.49
CA TYR A 115 -9.64 16.08 -0.05
C TYR A 115 -9.42 14.71 0.59
N ALA A 116 -8.61 14.68 1.65
CA ALA A 116 -8.58 13.53 2.54
C ALA A 116 -9.87 13.50 3.36
N VAL A 117 -10.50 12.33 3.47
CA VAL A 117 -11.74 12.15 4.22
C VAL A 117 -11.66 11.02 5.22
N THR A 118 -12.41 11.17 6.31
CA THR A 118 -12.61 10.17 7.36
C THR A 118 -14.07 10.15 7.77
N VAL A 119 -14.49 9.12 8.50
CA VAL A 119 -15.78 9.13 9.20
C VAL A 119 -15.57 9.68 10.61
N ASP A 120 -16.42 10.60 11.05
CA ASP A 120 -16.42 11.04 12.43
C ASP A 120 -16.96 9.92 13.34
N SER A 121 -16.23 9.60 14.40
CA SER A 121 -16.56 8.49 15.29
C SER A 121 -17.78 8.74 16.18
N ILE A 122 -18.28 9.98 16.25
CA ILE A 122 -19.37 10.37 17.13
C ILE A 122 -20.71 10.28 16.41
N ASP A 123 -20.81 10.82 15.20
CA ASP A 123 -22.07 10.91 14.44
C ASP A 123 -22.09 10.07 13.16
N GLY A 124 -20.96 9.49 12.76
CA GLY A 124 -20.86 8.65 11.56
C GLY A 124 -20.84 9.45 10.26
N HIS A 125 -20.79 10.78 10.31
CA HIS A 125 -20.80 11.60 9.10
C HIS A 125 -19.41 11.72 8.46
N LEU A 126 -19.42 11.97 7.15
CA LEU A 126 -18.21 12.21 6.39
C LEU A 126 -17.55 13.52 6.84
N ARG A 127 -16.32 13.43 7.30
CA ARG A 127 -15.50 14.57 7.68
C ARG A 127 -14.48 14.86 6.61
N VAL A 128 -14.59 16.04 6.01
CA VAL A 128 -13.63 16.56 5.02
C VAL A 128 -12.44 17.19 5.75
N GLY A 129 -11.25 16.65 5.51
CA GLY A 129 -9.98 17.11 6.04
C GLY A 129 -9.19 17.94 5.03
N ASP A 130 -7.87 17.78 5.06
CA ASP A 130 -6.96 18.58 4.25
C ASP A 130 -7.17 18.38 2.74
N ARG A 131 -7.03 19.49 2.00
CA ARG A 131 -7.03 19.51 0.55
C ARG A 131 -5.69 18.97 0.04
N VAL A 132 -5.72 17.93 -0.81
CA VAL A 132 -4.53 17.16 -1.23
C VAL A 132 -4.06 17.46 -2.67
N ASP A 133 -4.80 18.29 -3.41
CA ASP A 133 -4.42 18.77 -4.75
C ASP A 133 -3.69 20.12 -4.73
N GLN A 134 -3.62 20.79 -3.58
CA GLN A 134 -2.75 21.96 -3.38
C GLN A 134 -1.44 21.48 -2.77
N ALA A 135 -0.33 21.74 -3.45
CA ALA A 135 0.99 21.54 -2.87
C ALA A 135 1.09 22.36 -1.57
N GLU A 136 1.62 21.76 -0.50
CA GLU A 136 1.97 22.48 0.72
C GLU A 136 2.86 23.68 0.32
N GLY A 137 2.36 24.89 0.57
CA GLY A 137 3.05 26.14 0.28
C GLY A 137 4.13 26.46 1.29
#